data_AF-A0A1Q8KX27-F1
#
_entry.id   AF-A0A1Q8KX27-F1
#
_cell.length_a   1.000
_cell.length_b   1.000
_cell.length_c   1.000
_cell.angle_alpha   90.00
_cell.angle_beta   90.00
_cell.angle_gamma   90.00
#
_symmetry.space_group_name_H-M   'P 1'
#
loop_
_entity.id
_entity.type
_entity.pdbx_description
1 polymer ?
#
loop_
_entity_poly.entity_id
_entity_poly.type
_entity_poly.pdbx_seq_one_letter_code
_entity_poly.pdbx_strand_id
1 'polypeptide(L)'
;MDATGTSTVAELLHAYLSDPDAGWSAGAPGAIAEFVRLPDEPAATPEPGAVVTGRGGIRLAAPPGTRPVAYRTPVGPAEHWNHAVALCLPAADARCAARTTVTVLGPDRDALRDTDRADVLVDLGLGTPTVDACVRTGDPELLAALRAAEGRPLDGDLVATLVAAGPHRVFVTAVGRVEVFAAIPPPDGRSPDGPHTHLLPQLLRAGRTHAATVPVPDGYLPCAHLYPAHPLTDLTGRPRPFDADRLAAFDRLLARFGDPAQRDVTAEVLRAVAAGEPPGDRPVDPPGRAAQAVALRVLARTGTADPAVLDAWRGRVAPEPDLLDPDGDRNSG
;
A
#
# COMPACT_ATOMS: atom_id res chain seq x y z
N MET A 1 -24.18 5.75 -28.69
CA MET A 1 -24.43 4.82 -27.58
C MET A 1 -23.15 4.03 -27.40
N ASP A 2 -22.13 4.69 -26.84
CA ASP A 2 -20.79 4.13 -26.63
C ASP A 2 -20.76 3.41 -25.28
N ALA A 3 -20.73 2.08 -25.33
CA ALA A 3 -20.72 1.20 -24.17
C ALA A 3 -19.43 0.37 -24.16
N THR A 4 -18.30 1.04 -23.96
CA THR A 4 -17.05 0.40 -23.49
C THR A 4 -16.44 1.33 -22.46
N GLY A 5 -16.97 1.29 -21.24
CA GLY A 5 -16.56 2.14 -20.12
C GLY A 5 -15.12 1.86 -19.71
N THR A 6 -14.18 2.53 -20.35
CA THR A 6 -12.83 2.67 -19.82
C THR A 6 -12.89 3.62 -18.62
N SER A 7 -13.31 3.10 -17.46
CA SER A 7 -13.11 3.75 -16.18
C SER A 7 -11.67 4.27 -16.01
N THR A 8 -11.56 5.58 -16.02
CA THR A 8 -10.29 6.30 -15.91
C THR A 8 -9.66 6.09 -14.54
N VAL A 9 -8.38 6.40 -14.37
CA VAL A 9 -7.73 6.39 -13.03
C VAL A 9 -8.49 7.31 -12.07
N ALA A 10 -9.03 8.43 -12.57
CA ALA A 10 -9.85 9.35 -11.78
C ALA A 10 -11.12 8.68 -11.23
N GLU A 11 -11.80 7.85 -12.02
CA GLU A 11 -12.97 7.11 -11.55
C GLU A 11 -12.61 6.04 -10.51
N LEU A 12 -11.48 5.34 -10.68
CA LEU A 12 -10.96 4.43 -9.67
C LEU A 12 -10.73 5.16 -8.34
N LEU A 13 -10.03 6.31 -8.38
CA LEU A 13 -9.78 7.13 -7.20
C LEU A 13 -11.09 7.61 -6.56
N HIS A 14 -12.02 8.15 -7.35
CA HIS A 14 -13.29 8.66 -6.84
C HIS A 14 -14.13 7.56 -6.15
N ALA A 15 -14.20 6.38 -6.77
CA ALA A 15 -14.95 5.25 -6.21
C ALA A 15 -14.34 4.76 -4.89
N TYR A 16 -13.03 4.52 -4.86
CA TYR A 16 -12.38 3.87 -3.70
C TYR A 16 -11.96 4.83 -2.58
N LEU A 17 -11.80 6.13 -2.84
CA LEU A 17 -11.66 7.11 -1.75
C LEU A 17 -12.97 7.21 -0.95
N SER A 18 -14.11 7.10 -1.64
CA SER A 18 -15.43 7.15 -1.01
C SER A 18 -15.82 5.83 -0.32
N ASP A 19 -15.12 4.73 -0.57
CA ASP A 19 -15.39 3.41 0.03
C ASP A 19 -14.73 3.29 1.42
N PRO A 20 -15.49 3.11 2.52
CA PRO A 20 -14.93 2.92 3.85
C PRO A 20 -14.26 1.56 4.06
N ASP A 21 -14.56 0.56 3.21
CA ASP A 21 -13.95 -0.76 3.26
C ASP A 21 -12.64 -0.83 2.44
N ALA A 22 -12.22 0.29 1.85
CA ALA A 22 -10.95 0.43 1.15
C ALA A 22 -9.88 1.09 2.02
N GLY A 23 -8.69 0.53 1.99
CA GLY A 23 -7.48 1.12 2.58
C GLY A 23 -6.60 1.75 1.52
N TRP A 24 -5.72 2.64 1.95
CA TRP A 24 -4.74 3.29 1.09
C TRP A 24 -3.38 3.35 1.80
N SER A 25 -2.30 3.32 1.03
CA SER A 25 -0.98 3.66 1.53
C SER A 25 -0.21 4.55 0.55
N ALA A 26 0.65 5.39 1.09
CA ALA A 26 1.62 6.18 0.35
C ALA A 26 3.01 5.98 0.97
N GLY A 27 3.98 5.57 0.16
CA GLY A 27 5.32 5.30 0.64
C GLY A 27 6.06 4.23 -0.13
N ALA A 28 7.21 3.85 0.42
CA ALA A 28 8.09 2.80 -0.06
C ALA A 28 8.37 1.81 1.08
N PRO A 29 8.82 0.58 0.81
CA PRO A 29 9.19 -0.38 1.84
C PRO A 29 10.07 0.26 2.93
N GLY A 30 9.58 0.23 4.17
CA GLY A 30 10.25 0.83 5.34
C GLY A 30 9.94 2.29 5.64
N ALA A 31 9.20 3.00 4.78
CA ALA A 31 8.62 4.30 5.07
C ALA A 31 7.25 4.42 4.40
N ILE A 32 6.20 4.09 5.15
CA ILE A 32 4.82 4.04 4.65
C ILE A 32 3.90 4.80 5.60
N ALA A 33 2.98 5.58 5.03
CA ALA A 33 1.78 6.04 5.73
C ALA A 33 0.55 5.35 5.16
N GLU A 34 -0.28 4.86 6.06
CA GLU A 34 -1.56 4.23 5.75
C GLU A 34 -2.72 5.15 6.10
N PHE A 35 -3.73 5.13 5.25
CA PHE A 35 -5.02 5.73 5.50
C PHE A 35 -6.09 4.65 5.40
N VAL A 36 -6.61 4.26 6.56
CA VAL A 36 -7.81 3.45 6.72
C VAL A 36 -8.74 4.19 7.66
N ARG A 37 -10.04 4.15 7.41
CA ARG A 37 -11.05 4.72 8.31
C ARG A 37 -11.96 3.63 8.83
N LEU A 38 -12.53 3.84 10.01
CA LEU A 38 -13.60 2.96 10.47
C LEU A 38 -14.87 3.26 9.67
N PRO A 39 -15.75 2.27 9.43
CA PRO A 39 -16.97 2.49 8.64
C PRO A 39 -17.85 3.65 9.13
N ASP A 40 -17.94 3.81 10.45
CA ASP A 40 -18.76 4.85 11.09
C ASP A 40 -17.95 6.09 11.50
N GLU A 41 -16.66 6.18 11.13
CA GLU A 41 -15.84 7.34 11.44
C GLU A 41 -16.29 8.56 10.61
N PRO A 42 -16.57 9.71 11.25
CA PRO A 42 -16.87 10.93 10.52
C PRO A 42 -15.73 11.29 9.56
N ALA A 43 -16.08 11.41 8.28
CA ALA A 43 -15.17 11.79 7.22
C ALA A 43 -15.71 13.00 6.45
N ALA A 44 -14.81 13.90 6.07
CA ALA A 44 -15.08 15.05 5.22
C ALA A 44 -14.29 14.93 3.92
N THR A 45 -14.87 15.47 2.85
CA THR A 45 -14.23 15.58 1.52
C THR A 45 -14.04 17.08 1.24
N PRO A 46 -12.95 17.70 1.73
CA PRO A 46 -12.76 19.14 1.61
C PRO A 46 -12.55 19.58 0.15
N GLU A 47 -12.03 18.69 -0.68
CA GLU A 47 -11.82 18.89 -2.11
C GLU A 47 -11.88 17.54 -2.87
N PRO A 48 -12.07 17.55 -4.20
CA PRO A 48 -12.04 16.32 -4.99
C PRO A 48 -10.73 15.55 -4.80
N GLY A 49 -10.84 14.24 -4.58
CA GLY A 49 -9.68 13.37 -4.35
C GLY A 49 -9.13 13.40 -2.93
N ALA A 50 -9.76 14.14 -2.01
CA ALA A 50 -9.37 14.20 -0.60
C ALA A 50 -10.41 13.61 0.35
N VAL A 51 -9.96 12.92 1.39
CA VAL A 51 -10.78 12.44 2.51
C VAL A 51 -10.03 12.73 3.80
N VAL A 52 -10.71 13.33 4.77
CA VAL A 52 -10.13 13.71 6.06
C VAL A 52 -11.03 13.21 7.19
N THR A 53 -10.43 12.59 8.20
CA THR A 53 -11.08 12.21 9.47
C THR A 53 -10.39 12.92 10.64
N GLY A 54 -10.87 12.69 11.85
CA GLY A 54 -10.20 13.18 13.06
C GLY A 54 -8.79 12.60 13.27
N ARG A 55 -8.47 11.45 12.67
CA ARG A 55 -7.23 10.70 12.90
C ARG A 55 -6.22 10.76 11.76
N GLY A 56 -6.64 11.15 10.57
CA GLY A 56 -5.75 11.33 9.43
C GLY A 56 -6.50 11.85 8.21
N GLY A 57 -5.79 11.98 7.10
CA GLY A 57 -6.37 12.32 5.82
C GLY A 57 -5.53 11.81 4.67
N ILE A 58 -6.15 11.72 3.50
CA ILE A 58 -5.50 11.38 2.26
C ILE A 58 -5.96 12.37 1.20
N ARG A 59 -5.06 12.74 0.30
CA ARG A 59 -5.38 13.40 -0.95
C ARG A 59 -4.60 12.77 -2.07
N LEU A 60 -5.31 12.23 -3.05
CA LEU A 60 -4.72 11.65 -4.25
C LEU A 60 -5.16 12.45 -5.48
N ALA A 61 -4.19 12.70 -6.35
CA ALA A 61 -4.41 13.18 -7.69
C ALA A 61 -3.60 12.28 -8.62
N ALA A 62 -4.24 11.72 -9.64
CA ALA A 62 -3.54 10.93 -10.64
C ALA A 62 -3.00 11.85 -11.74
N PRO A 63 -1.70 12.21 -11.74
CA PRO A 63 -1.12 12.95 -12.86
C PRO A 63 -1.22 12.12 -14.16
N PRO A 64 -1.13 12.77 -15.33
CA PRO A 64 -1.02 12.08 -16.61
C PRO A 64 0.11 11.04 -16.58
N GLY A 65 -0.15 9.86 -17.13
CA GLY A 65 0.81 8.75 -17.11
C GLY A 65 0.71 7.82 -15.90
N THR A 66 -0.13 8.14 -14.89
CA THR A 66 -0.43 7.20 -13.80
C THR A 66 -1.01 5.91 -14.39
N ARG A 67 -0.34 4.79 -14.10
CA ARG A 67 -0.73 3.44 -14.51
C ARG A 67 -1.13 2.63 -13.27
N PRO A 68 -2.43 2.35 -13.06
CA PRO A 68 -2.87 1.41 -12.05
C PRO A 68 -2.46 -0.02 -12.45
N VAL A 69 -1.98 -0.79 -11.48
CA VAL A 69 -1.59 -2.19 -11.65
C VAL A 69 -2.21 -3.01 -10.53
N ALA A 70 -3.23 -3.80 -10.86
CA ALA A 70 -3.90 -4.69 -9.91
C ALA A 70 -3.13 -6.01 -9.79
N TYR A 71 -2.91 -6.49 -8.56
CA TYR A 71 -2.18 -7.73 -8.33
C TYR A 71 -2.65 -8.45 -7.07
N ARG A 72 -2.30 -9.74 -6.96
CA ARG A 72 -2.40 -10.52 -5.73
C ARG A 72 -1.04 -11.13 -5.41
N THR A 73 -0.73 -11.24 -4.13
CA THR A 73 0.50 -11.89 -3.64
C THR A 73 0.17 -12.91 -2.56
N PRO A 74 0.77 -14.12 -2.57
CA PRO A 74 0.53 -15.10 -1.53
C PRO A 74 1.09 -14.60 -0.19
N VAL A 75 0.39 -14.89 0.91
CA VAL A 75 0.80 -14.49 2.26
C VAL A 75 0.57 -15.63 3.24
N GLY A 76 1.55 -15.87 4.09
CA GLY A 76 1.49 -16.89 5.13
C GLY A 76 1.16 -18.32 4.64
N PRO A 77 0.97 -19.25 5.59
CA PRO A 77 0.70 -20.66 5.30
C PRO A 77 -0.80 -20.99 5.08
N ALA A 78 -1.73 -20.12 5.47
CA ALA A 78 -3.15 -20.45 5.61
C ALA A 78 -4.02 -20.18 4.36
N GLU A 79 -3.52 -20.49 3.16
CA GLU A 79 -4.25 -20.22 1.89
C GLU A 79 -4.78 -18.78 1.79
N HIS A 80 -4.02 -17.83 2.34
CA HIS A 80 -4.36 -16.42 2.36
C HIS A 80 -3.65 -15.67 1.24
N TRP A 81 -4.06 -14.46 0.89
CA TRP A 81 -3.32 -13.63 -0.03
C TRP A 81 -3.59 -12.17 0.32
N ASN A 82 -2.69 -11.30 -0.11
CA ASN A 82 -2.96 -9.87 -0.17
C ASN A 82 -3.34 -9.50 -1.61
N HIS A 83 -4.14 -8.45 -1.73
CA HIS A 83 -4.52 -7.88 -3.01
C HIS A 83 -4.44 -6.36 -2.97
N ALA A 84 -4.03 -5.75 -4.07
CA ALA A 84 -3.87 -4.30 -4.13
C ALA A 84 -3.89 -3.80 -5.57
N VAL A 85 -4.03 -2.49 -5.72
CA VAL A 85 -3.77 -1.76 -6.96
C VAL A 85 -2.64 -0.77 -6.68
N ALA A 86 -1.48 -0.99 -7.28
CA ALA A 86 -0.38 -0.03 -7.25
C ALA A 86 -0.66 1.11 -8.25
N LEU A 87 -0.47 2.36 -7.82
CA LEU A 87 -0.50 3.53 -8.69
C LEU A 87 0.93 3.85 -9.10
N CYS A 88 1.29 3.43 -10.31
CA CYS A 88 2.65 3.53 -10.83
C CYS A 88 2.81 4.73 -11.75
N LEU A 89 3.96 5.39 -11.70
CA LEU A 89 4.34 6.45 -12.64
C LEU A 89 5.67 6.11 -13.32
N PRO A 90 5.94 6.66 -14.52
CA PRO A 90 7.28 6.60 -15.10
C PRO A 90 8.30 7.06 -14.07
N ALA A 91 9.45 6.39 -14.00
CA ALA A 91 10.43 6.61 -12.93
C ALA A 91 10.99 8.03 -12.88
N ALA A 92 10.87 8.82 -13.95
CA ALA A 92 11.22 10.24 -13.95
C ALA A 92 10.16 11.09 -13.23
N ASP A 93 8.88 10.77 -13.41
CA ASP A 93 7.73 11.50 -12.86
C ASP A 93 7.39 11.07 -11.42
N ALA A 94 7.78 9.85 -11.04
CA ALA A 94 7.56 9.29 -9.72
C ALA A 94 8.52 9.86 -8.64
N ARG A 95 9.58 10.55 -9.04
CA ARG A 95 10.66 10.96 -8.14
C ARG A 95 10.25 12.12 -7.24
N CYS A 96 10.51 11.96 -5.95
CA CYS A 96 10.44 13.03 -4.96
C CYS A 96 11.84 13.64 -4.74
N ALA A 97 11.99 14.45 -3.69
CA ALA A 97 13.24 15.15 -3.46
C ALA A 97 14.39 14.23 -3.02
N ALA A 98 14.06 13.09 -2.41
CA ALA A 98 15.03 12.07 -1.96
C ALA A 98 16.15 12.67 -1.07
N ARG A 99 15.78 13.61 -0.19
CA ARG A 99 16.71 14.25 0.73
C ARG A 99 17.28 13.21 1.68
N THR A 100 18.56 13.32 2.02
CA THR A 100 19.26 12.39 2.93
C THR A 100 19.58 13.02 4.29
N THR A 101 19.05 14.21 4.54
CA THR A 101 19.24 14.97 5.78
C THR A 101 17.94 15.64 6.18
N VAL A 102 17.75 15.82 7.47
CA VAL A 102 16.63 16.59 8.02
C VAL A 102 16.63 17.98 7.38
N THR A 103 15.48 18.38 6.81
CA THR A 103 15.37 19.62 6.04
C THR A 103 14.08 20.35 6.40
N VAL A 104 14.20 21.61 6.85
CA VAL A 104 13.03 22.43 7.20
C VAL A 104 12.45 23.03 5.92
N LEU A 105 11.19 22.69 5.60
CA LEU A 105 10.54 23.12 4.35
C LEU A 105 9.75 24.42 4.51
N GLY A 106 9.34 24.75 5.75
CA GLY A 106 8.52 25.92 6.06
C GLY A 106 7.03 25.57 6.26
N PRO A 107 6.13 26.56 6.23
CA PRO A 107 4.70 26.32 6.47
C PRO A 107 4.06 25.35 5.47
N ASP A 108 3.28 24.38 5.96
CA ASP A 108 2.61 23.37 5.13
C ASP A 108 1.32 23.90 4.48
N ARG A 109 1.46 24.78 3.48
CA ARG A 109 0.30 25.39 2.81
C ARG A 109 -0.64 24.40 2.13
N ASP A 110 -0.14 23.20 1.84
CA ASP A 110 -0.88 22.11 1.22
C ASP A 110 -1.57 21.18 2.23
N ALA A 111 -1.53 21.50 3.53
CA ALA A 111 -2.16 20.68 4.56
C ALA A 111 -3.66 20.52 4.32
N LEU A 112 -4.16 19.30 4.58
CA LEU A 112 -5.57 18.94 4.35
C LEU A 112 -6.54 19.63 5.30
N ARG A 113 -6.08 19.98 6.51
CA ARG A 113 -6.84 20.80 7.47
C ARG A 113 -6.32 22.23 7.43
N ASP A 114 -7.23 23.19 7.34
CA ASP A 114 -6.87 24.62 7.31
C ASP A 114 -6.06 25.05 8.55
N THR A 115 -6.38 24.47 9.71
CA THR A 115 -5.68 24.72 10.98
C THR A 115 -4.19 24.37 10.92
N ASP A 116 -3.84 23.39 10.08
CA ASP A 116 -2.49 22.83 10.03
C ASP A 116 -1.62 23.57 9.00
N ARG A 117 -2.20 24.49 8.20
CA ARG A 117 -1.49 25.15 7.09
C ARG A 117 -0.44 26.17 7.52
N ALA A 118 -0.46 26.56 8.78
CA ALA A 118 0.54 27.47 9.36
C ALA A 118 1.70 26.71 10.03
N ASP A 119 1.51 25.42 10.34
CA ASP A 119 2.52 24.59 10.99
C ASP A 119 3.68 24.30 10.04
N VAL A 120 4.86 24.05 10.60
CA VAL A 120 6.08 23.85 9.83
C VAL A 120 6.22 22.39 9.44
N LEU A 121 6.40 22.15 8.15
CA LEU A 121 6.75 20.85 7.58
C LEU A 121 8.27 20.68 7.58
N VAL A 122 8.72 19.51 8.03
CA VAL A 122 10.14 19.11 8.06
C VAL A 122 10.26 17.72 7.44
N ASP A 123 11.09 17.61 6.40
CA ASP A 123 11.47 16.35 5.78
C ASP A 123 12.49 15.63 6.67
N LEU A 124 12.27 14.35 6.97
CA LEU A 124 13.13 13.56 7.83
C LEU A 124 14.42 13.09 7.12
N GLY A 125 14.52 13.25 5.80
CA GLY A 125 15.74 12.97 5.06
C GLY A 125 16.03 11.48 4.90
N LEU A 126 15.01 10.66 4.63
CA LEU A 126 15.14 9.20 4.53
C LEU A 126 15.77 8.72 3.21
N GLY A 127 15.97 9.60 2.23
CA GLY A 127 16.61 9.28 0.95
C GLY A 127 15.76 8.40 0.03
N THR A 128 14.46 8.24 0.32
CA THR A 128 13.54 7.43 -0.47
C THR A 128 13.23 8.11 -1.81
N PRO A 129 13.24 7.37 -2.94
CA PRO A 129 13.10 8.00 -4.26
C PRO A 129 11.67 8.45 -4.57
N THR A 130 10.64 7.85 -3.99
CA THR A 130 9.23 8.04 -4.36
C THR A 130 8.36 8.63 -3.27
N VAL A 131 8.95 8.93 -2.10
CA VAL A 131 8.24 9.52 -0.97
C VAL A 131 9.14 10.47 -0.20
N ASP A 132 8.61 11.64 0.13
CA ASP A 132 9.16 12.53 1.16
C ASP A 132 8.40 12.24 2.46
N ALA A 133 9.09 11.64 3.43
CA ALA A 133 8.54 11.31 4.75
C ALA A 133 8.80 12.48 5.69
N CYS A 134 7.75 13.23 5.99
CA CYS A 134 7.82 14.47 6.73
C CYS A 134 7.08 14.38 8.07
N VAL A 135 7.43 15.28 8.98
CA VAL A 135 6.66 15.62 10.17
C VAL A 135 6.20 17.06 10.10
N ARG A 136 5.05 17.36 10.69
CA ARG A 136 4.47 18.70 10.78
C ARG A 136 4.20 19.06 12.23
N THR A 137 4.67 20.24 12.63
CA THR A 137 4.48 20.72 14.00
C THR A 137 4.35 22.24 14.07
N GLY A 138 3.43 22.70 14.91
CA GLY A 138 3.35 24.08 15.41
C GLY A 138 4.01 24.26 16.78
N ASP A 139 4.49 23.19 17.41
CA ASP A 139 5.16 23.24 18.73
C ASP A 139 6.56 23.88 18.62
N PRO A 140 6.80 25.02 19.29
CA PRO A 140 8.09 25.70 19.27
C PRO A 140 9.26 24.84 19.78
N GLU A 141 9.05 23.98 20.78
CA GLU A 141 10.11 23.16 21.37
C GLU A 141 10.56 22.07 20.40
N LEU A 142 9.60 21.30 19.85
CA LEU A 142 9.90 20.31 18.83
C LEU A 142 10.52 20.95 17.57
N LEU A 143 10.02 22.11 17.15
CA LEU A 143 10.57 22.83 15.99
C LEU A 143 12.02 23.28 16.22
N ALA A 144 12.37 23.71 17.45
CA ALA A 144 13.74 24.04 17.80
C ALA A 144 14.67 22.82 17.70
N ALA A 145 14.22 21.66 18.18
CA ALA A 145 14.97 20.40 18.06
C ALA A 145 15.17 20.00 16.58
N LEU A 146 14.13 20.11 15.75
CA LEU A 146 14.20 19.83 14.31
C LEU A 146 15.15 20.77 13.57
N ARG A 147 15.11 22.07 13.88
CA ARG A 147 16.06 23.06 13.33
C ARG A 147 17.49 22.80 13.74
N ALA A 148 17.72 22.39 14.99
CA ALA A 148 19.05 22.00 15.43
C ALA A 148 19.57 20.78 14.67
N ALA A 149 18.69 19.89 14.21
CA ALA A 149 19.03 18.71 13.42
C ALA A 149 19.16 18.97 11.91
N GLU A 150 18.79 20.14 11.41
CA GLU A 150 18.82 20.48 10.00
C GLU A 150 20.21 20.25 9.38
N GLY A 151 20.24 19.64 8.19
CA GLY A 151 21.48 19.28 7.49
C GLY A 151 22.19 18.03 8.02
N ARG A 152 21.64 17.35 9.03
CA ARG A 152 22.16 16.07 9.56
C ARG A 152 21.23 14.90 9.19
N PRO A 153 21.73 13.67 9.05
CA PRO A 153 20.88 12.49 8.93
C PRO A 153 19.99 12.33 10.17
N LEU A 154 18.80 11.74 9.99
CA LEU A 154 17.93 11.36 11.09
C LEU A 154 18.66 10.37 12.02
N ASP A 155 18.80 10.74 13.30
CA ASP A 155 19.44 9.92 14.34
C ASP A 155 18.42 9.39 15.37
N GLY A 156 18.89 8.51 16.25
CA GLY A 156 18.05 7.85 17.25
C GLY A 156 17.46 8.81 18.30
N ASP A 157 18.20 9.87 18.66
CA ASP A 157 17.76 10.85 19.66
C ASP A 157 16.62 11.71 19.10
N LEU A 158 16.73 12.14 17.84
CA LEU A 158 15.64 12.84 17.17
C LEU A 158 14.42 11.93 16.98
N VAL A 159 14.61 10.66 16.63
CA VAL A 159 13.50 9.68 16.56
C VAL A 159 12.79 9.56 17.91
N ALA A 160 13.52 9.45 19.02
CA ALA A 160 12.92 9.39 20.36
C ALA A 160 12.14 10.67 20.70
N THR A 161 12.67 11.83 20.30
CA THR A 161 12.00 13.14 20.47
C THR A 161 10.69 13.19 19.68
N LEU A 162 10.69 12.70 18.44
CA LEU A 162 9.49 12.61 17.60
C LEU A 162 8.43 11.68 18.19
N VAL A 163 8.84 10.50 18.69
CA VAL A 163 7.92 9.56 19.33
C VAL A 163 7.25 10.19 20.56
N ALA A 164 8.03 10.90 21.40
CA ALA A 164 7.51 11.54 22.60
C ALA A 164 6.56 12.71 22.30
N ALA A 165 6.88 13.52 21.29
CA ALA A 165 6.07 14.69 20.93
C ALA A 165 4.83 14.32 20.07
N GLY A 166 4.89 13.21 19.34
CA GLY A 166 3.80 12.72 18.49
C GLY A 166 3.31 13.72 17.44
N PRO A 167 4.20 14.36 16.63
CA PRO A 167 3.78 15.31 15.62
C PRO A 167 2.91 14.64 14.55
N HIS A 168 2.18 15.46 13.78
CA HIS A 168 1.53 14.97 12.58
C HIS A 168 2.59 14.42 11.62
N ARG A 169 2.33 13.26 11.02
CA ARG A 169 3.22 12.70 9.99
C ARG A 169 2.58 12.87 8.63
N VAL A 170 3.39 13.27 7.67
CA VAL A 170 2.95 13.68 6.34
C VAL A 170 3.84 12.98 5.33
N PHE A 171 3.27 12.07 4.55
CA PHE A 171 3.98 11.32 3.52
C PHE A 171 3.52 11.85 2.18
N VAL A 172 4.44 12.42 1.42
CA VAL A 172 4.16 13.06 0.12
C VAL A 172 4.81 12.26 -0.99
N THR A 173 4.06 11.98 -2.05
CA THR A 173 4.47 11.22 -3.22
C THR A 173 4.04 11.98 -4.47
N ALA A 174 4.50 11.55 -5.65
CA ALA A 174 4.10 12.17 -6.91
C ALA A 174 2.59 12.08 -7.23
N VAL A 175 1.85 11.17 -6.56
CA VAL A 175 0.39 10.98 -6.77
C VAL A 175 -0.46 11.59 -5.64
N GLY A 176 0.16 12.22 -4.65
CA GLY A 176 -0.56 12.86 -3.56
C GLY A 176 0.10 12.70 -2.20
N ARG A 177 -0.70 12.82 -1.13
CA ARG A 177 -0.23 12.82 0.25
C ARG A 177 -1.14 12.05 1.19
N VAL A 178 -0.55 11.44 2.20
CA VAL A 178 -1.24 10.88 3.37
C VAL A 178 -0.77 11.64 4.61
N GLU A 179 -1.71 12.06 5.43
CA GLU A 179 -1.47 12.73 6.71
C GLU A 179 -2.02 11.89 7.84
N VAL A 180 -1.26 11.80 8.93
CA VAL A 180 -1.62 10.99 10.08
C VAL A 180 -1.54 11.83 11.34
N PHE A 181 -2.68 12.00 12.01
CA PHE A 181 -2.86 12.85 13.19
C PHE A 181 -2.90 12.08 14.51
N ALA A 182 -3.19 10.78 14.45
CA ALA A 182 -3.21 9.91 15.62
C ALA A 182 -1.85 9.89 16.33
N ALA A 183 -1.81 9.70 17.65
CA ALA A 183 -0.53 9.59 18.36
C ALA A 183 0.34 8.45 17.81
N ILE A 184 1.66 8.59 17.96
CA ILE A 184 2.62 7.52 17.65
C ILE A 184 2.49 6.48 18.78
N PRO A 185 2.17 5.21 18.48
CA PRO A 185 2.14 4.18 19.51
C PRO A 185 3.55 3.97 20.09
N PRO A 186 3.67 3.51 21.36
CA PRO A 186 4.96 3.10 21.89
C PRO A 186 5.54 1.92 21.07
N PRO A 187 6.87 1.69 21.09
CA PRO A 187 7.53 0.67 20.27
C PRO A 187 6.97 -0.76 20.41
N ASP A 188 6.47 -1.13 21.59
CA ASP A 188 5.86 -2.45 21.87
C ASP A 188 4.32 -2.44 21.70
N GLY A 189 3.76 -1.34 21.19
CA GLY A 189 2.33 -1.17 20.96
C GLY A 189 1.85 -1.89 19.71
N ARG A 190 0.60 -2.35 19.72
CA ARG A 190 -0.06 -2.79 18.49
C ARG A 190 -0.28 -1.59 17.57
N SER A 191 -0.17 -1.79 16.25
CA SER A 191 -0.56 -0.78 15.26
C SER A 191 -1.97 -0.29 15.59
N PRO A 192 -2.18 1.03 15.72
CA PRO A 192 -3.48 1.56 16.10
C PRO A 192 -4.48 1.29 14.98
N ASP A 193 -5.75 1.08 15.34
CA ASP A 193 -6.82 1.11 14.36
C ASP A 193 -6.83 2.52 13.71
N GLY A 194 -7.04 2.59 12.39
CA GLY A 194 -7.07 3.86 11.66
C GLY A 194 -5.74 4.25 11.01
N PRO A 195 -5.60 5.52 10.56
CA PRO A 195 -4.40 5.97 9.88
C PRO A 195 -3.17 5.87 10.79
N HIS A 196 -2.06 5.36 10.24
CA HIS A 196 -0.80 5.19 10.97
C HIS A 196 0.40 5.17 10.01
N THR A 197 1.61 5.15 10.56
CA THR A 197 2.85 5.15 9.78
C THR A 197 3.80 4.07 10.26
N HIS A 198 4.55 3.49 9.33
CA HIS A 198 5.63 2.55 9.60
C HIS A 198 6.95 3.15 9.16
N LEU A 199 7.92 3.22 10.07
CA LEU A 199 9.31 3.54 9.78
C LEU A 199 10.18 2.36 10.22
N LEU A 200 10.68 1.58 9.25
CA LEU A 200 11.45 0.36 9.48
C LEU A 200 12.84 0.52 8.86
N PRO A 201 13.86 0.94 9.64
CA PRO A 201 15.21 1.22 9.12
C PRO A 201 15.86 0.05 8.38
N GLN A 202 15.54 -1.19 8.75
CA GLN A 202 16.07 -2.38 8.09
C GLN A 202 15.58 -2.51 6.65
N LEU A 203 14.30 -2.22 6.39
CA LEU A 203 13.72 -2.24 5.05
C LEU A 203 14.21 -1.06 4.21
N LEU A 204 14.36 0.12 4.82
CA LEU A 204 14.93 1.30 4.14
C LEU A 204 16.34 1.04 3.60
N ARG A 205 17.19 0.34 4.37
CA ARG A 205 18.54 -0.02 3.94
C ARG A 205 18.58 -0.97 2.74
N ALA A 206 17.52 -1.76 2.52
CA ALA A 206 17.43 -2.63 1.36
C ALA A 206 17.24 -1.83 0.05
N GLY A 207 16.81 -0.57 0.12
CA GLY A 207 16.66 0.31 -1.04
C GLY A 207 15.64 -0.17 -2.09
N ARG A 208 14.77 -1.11 -1.71
CA ARG A 208 13.72 -1.64 -2.59
C ARG A 208 12.61 -0.59 -2.75
N THR A 209 12.05 -0.50 -3.94
CA THR A 209 10.88 0.35 -4.20
C THR A 209 9.56 -0.41 -4.10
N HIS A 210 9.61 -1.74 -4.24
CA HIS A 210 8.48 -2.67 -4.12
C HIS A 210 8.97 -4.11 -3.89
N ALA A 211 8.06 -4.99 -3.49
CA ALA A 211 8.33 -6.42 -3.40
C ALA A 211 8.53 -7.03 -4.79
N ALA A 212 9.36 -8.07 -4.88
CA ALA A 212 9.63 -8.75 -6.15
C ALA A 212 8.38 -9.41 -6.78
N THR A 213 7.35 -9.70 -5.98
CA THR A 213 6.09 -10.29 -6.44
C THR A 213 5.11 -9.28 -7.04
N VAL A 214 5.35 -7.98 -6.86
CA VAL A 214 4.49 -6.93 -7.42
C VAL A 214 4.89 -6.70 -8.88
N PRO A 215 3.97 -6.84 -9.85
CA PRO A 215 4.27 -6.71 -11.28
C PRO A 215 4.38 -5.23 -11.70
N VAL A 216 5.26 -4.46 -11.07
CA VAL A 216 5.53 -3.07 -11.48
C VAL A 216 6.16 -3.09 -12.88
N PRO A 217 5.61 -2.35 -13.86
CA PRO A 217 6.16 -2.34 -15.22
C PRO A 217 7.58 -1.78 -15.28
N ASP A 218 8.39 -2.29 -16.21
CA ASP A 218 9.74 -1.76 -16.45
C ASP A 218 9.73 -0.25 -16.69
N GLY A 219 10.63 0.46 -16.00
CA GLY A 219 10.72 1.92 -16.08
C GLY A 219 9.67 2.68 -15.27
N TYR A 220 8.82 1.99 -14.50
CA TYR A 220 7.84 2.61 -13.60
C TYR A 220 8.23 2.41 -12.13
N LEU A 221 7.68 3.26 -11.25
CA LEU A 221 7.78 3.14 -9.80
C LEU A 221 6.40 3.32 -9.15
N PRO A 222 6.04 2.52 -8.13
CA PRO A 222 4.81 2.71 -7.38
C PRO A 222 4.93 3.93 -6.47
N CYS A 223 3.87 4.73 -6.42
CA CYS A 223 3.79 5.93 -5.59
C CYS A 223 2.76 5.79 -4.46
N ALA A 224 1.68 5.05 -4.69
CA ALA A 224 0.66 4.74 -3.69
C ALA A 224 0.01 3.40 -3.99
N HIS A 225 -0.65 2.82 -2.99
CA HIS A 225 -1.43 1.59 -3.15
C HIS A 225 -2.86 1.79 -2.66
N LEU A 226 -3.78 1.22 -3.41
CA LEU A 226 -5.17 0.98 -3.01
C LEU A 226 -5.29 -0.46 -2.53
N TYR A 227 -5.94 -0.66 -1.39
CA TYR A 227 -6.33 -1.96 -0.86
C TYR A 227 -7.85 -2.07 -0.84
N PRO A 228 -8.47 -2.63 -1.90
CA PRO A 228 -9.91 -2.85 -1.91
C PRO A 228 -10.34 -3.84 -0.82
N ALA A 229 -11.62 -3.80 -0.49
CA ALA A 229 -12.27 -4.76 0.39
C ALA A 229 -11.83 -6.21 0.13
N HIS A 230 -11.25 -6.88 1.14
CA HIS A 230 -10.73 -8.25 0.99
C HIS A 230 -11.80 -9.32 1.27
N PRO A 231 -11.84 -10.44 0.52
CA PRO A 231 -12.85 -11.49 0.73
C PRO A 231 -12.64 -12.32 2.00
N LEU A 232 -11.45 -12.33 2.60
CA LEU A 232 -11.14 -13.17 3.77
C LEU A 232 -10.93 -12.39 5.07
N THR A 233 -10.74 -11.07 5.01
CA THR A 233 -10.21 -10.29 6.12
C THR A 233 -10.72 -8.84 6.05
N ASP A 234 -10.81 -8.17 7.20
CA ASP A 234 -11.08 -6.73 7.24
C ASP A 234 -9.80 -5.90 7.02
N LEU A 235 -9.93 -4.56 7.07
CA LEU A 235 -8.81 -3.63 6.95
C LEU A 235 -7.83 -3.70 8.13
N THR A 236 -8.24 -4.24 9.28
CA THR A 236 -7.37 -4.49 10.44
C THR A 236 -6.65 -5.84 10.37
N GLY A 237 -6.84 -6.59 9.27
CA GLY A 237 -6.26 -7.92 9.08
C GLY A 237 -7.03 -9.03 9.80
N ARG A 238 -8.15 -8.75 10.48
CA ARG A 238 -8.91 -9.78 11.19
C ARG A 238 -9.66 -10.67 10.19
N PRO A 239 -9.69 -12.00 10.39
CA PRO A 239 -10.45 -12.92 9.55
C PRO A 239 -11.94 -12.63 9.55
N ARG A 240 -12.61 -12.98 8.45
CA ARG A 240 -14.06 -12.87 8.27
C ARG A 240 -14.60 -14.08 7.50
N PRO A 241 -15.92 -14.31 7.48
CA PRO A 241 -16.53 -15.21 6.53
C PRO A 241 -16.14 -14.84 5.10
N PHE A 242 -15.87 -15.85 4.28
CA PHE A 242 -15.53 -15.66 2.87
C PHE A 242 -16.65 -14.93 2.12
N ASP A 243 -16.29 -13.87 1.42
CA ASP A 243 -17.20 -13.01 0.67
C ASP A 243 -16.91 -13.12 -0.84
N ALA A 244 -17.77 -13.85 -1.55
CA ALA A 244 -17.60 -14.10 -2.99
C ALA A 244 -17.80 -12.83 -3.84
N ASP A 245 -18.62 -11.87 -3.37
CA ASP A 245 -18.86 -10.62 -4.09
C ASP A 245 -17.62 -9.72 -4.04
N ARG A 246 -16.90 -9.70 -2.91
CA ARG A 246 -15.60 -9.01 -2.79
C ARG A 246 -14.52 -9.66 -3.64
N LEU A 247 -14.50 -10.99 -3.73
CA LEU A 247 -13.60 -11.69 -4.64
C LEU A 247 -13.88 -11.26 -6.09
N ALA A 248 -15.14 -11.34 -6.53
CA ALA A 248 -15.56 -10.96 -7.87
C ALA A 248 -15.33 -9.46 -8.16
N ALA A 249 -15.47 -8.60 -7.16
CA ALA A 249 -15.15 -7.18 -7.27
C ALA A 249 -13.67 -6.95 -7.58
N PHE A 250 -12.78 -7.66 -6.89
CA PHE A 250 -11.35 -7.57 -7.18
C PHE A 250 -10.98 -8.24 -8.51
N ASP A 251 -11.65 -9.32 -8.91
CA ASP A 251 -11.44 -9.93 -10.24
C ASP A 251 -11.74 -8.95 -11.39
N ARG A 252 -12.73 -8.06 -11.22
CA ARG A 252 -12.98 -6.96 -12.18
C ARG A 252 -11.82 -5.97 -12.25
N LEU A 253 -11.14 -5.69 -11.14
CA LEU A 253 -9.92 -4.87 -11.13
C LEU A 253 -8.76 -5.59 -11.82
N LEU A 254 -8.58 -6.89 -11.59
CA LEU A 254 -7.54 -7.68 -12.27
C LEU A 254 -7.77 -7.77 -13.79
N ALA A 255 -9.01 -7.99 -14.22
CA ALA A 255 -9.37 -8.00 -15.64
C ALA A 255 -9.02 -6.68 -16.33
N ARG A 256 -9.17 -5.57 -15.60
CA ARG A 256 -9.03 -4.21 -16.12
C ARG A 256 -7.61 -3.64 -16.01
N PHE A 257 -6.96 -3.87 -14.89
CA PHE A 257 -5.69 -3.24 -14.50
C PHE A 257 -4.61 -4.25 -14.15
N GLY A 258 -4.89 -5.56 -14.24
CA GLY A 258 -3.91 -6.59 -13.95
C GLY A 258 -2.79 -6.65 -14.98
N ASP A 259 -1.67 -7.24 -14.59
CA ASP A 259 -0.60 -7.58 -15.52
C ASP A 259 -1.05 -8.72 -16.47
N PRO A 260 -0.88 -8.58 -17.80
CA PRO A 260 -1.28 -9.62 -18.75
C PRO A 260 -0.63 -10.98 -18.50
N ALA A 261 0.68 -11.02 -18.18
CA ALA A 261 1.37 -12.28 -17.98
C ALA A 261 0.87 -13.01 -16.72
N GLN A 262 0.61 -12.29 -15.63
CA GLN A 262 -0.04 -12.88 -14.45
C GLN A 262 -1.46 -13.38 -14.73
N ARG A 263 -2.23 -12.70 -15.60
CA ARG A 263 -3.56 -13.17 -16.01
C ARG A 263 -3.48 -14.46 -16.82
N ASP A 264 -2.53 -14.57 -17.74
CA ASP A 264 -2.33 -15.76 -18.55
C ASP A 264 -1.96 -16.96 -17.68
N VAL A 265 -1.02 -16.78 -16.74
CA VAL A 265 -0.68 -17.80 -15.72
C VAL A 265 -1.91 -18.21 -14.92
N THR A 266 -2.69 -17.24 -14.42
CA THR A 266 -3.89 -17.53 -13.64
C THR A 266 -4.91 -18.33 -14.46
N ALA A 267 -5.16 -17.94 -15.71
CA ALA A 267 -6.09 -18.61 -16.60
C ALA A 267 -5.65 -20.05 -16.93
N GLU A 268 -4.35 -20.28 -17.13
CA GLU A 268 -3.80 -21.61 -17.33
C GLU A 268 -4.03 -22.52 -16.11
N VAL A 269 -3.72 -22.03 -14.91
CA VAL A 269 -3.94 -22.77 -13.65
C VAL A 269 -5.40 -23.16 -13.51
N LEU A 270 -6.33 -22.20 -13.69
CA LEU A 270 -7.75 -22.45 -13.57
C LEU A 270 -8.23 -23.50 -14.58
N ARG A 271 -7.80 -23.39 -15.84
CA ARG A 271 -8.15 -24.34 -16.90
C ARG A 271 -7.63 -25.76 -16.59
N ALA A 272 -6.36 -25.88 -16.21
CA ALA A 272 -5.74 -27.18 -15.99
C ALA A 272 -6.32 -27.87 -14.76
N VAL A 273 -6.49 -27.15 -13.64
CA VAL A 273 -7.09 -27.72 -12.42
C VAL A 273 -8.54 -28.13 -12.65
N ALA A 274 -9.32 -27.36 -13.43
CA ALA A 274 -10.68 -27.74 -13.81
C ALA A 274 -10.74 -29.02 -14.67
N ALA A 275 -9.68 -29.32 -15.41
CA ALA A 275 -9.53 -30.56 -16.18
C ALA A 275 -8.99 -31.74 -15.36
N GLY A 276 -8.68 -31.55 -14.06
CA GLY A 276 -8.02 -32.54 -13.23
C GLY A 276 -6.52 -32.70 -13.52
N GLU A 277 -5.92 -31.72 -14.21
CA GLU A 277 -4.53 -31.70 -14.62
C GLU A 277 -3.65 -30.86 -13.66
N PRO A 278 -2.31 -31.02 -13.70
CA PRO A 278 -1.36 -30.12 -13.05
C PRO A 278 -1.54 -28.64 -13.48
N PRO A 279 -1.27 -27.65 -12.61
CA PRO A 279 -1.47 -26.21 -12.83
C PRO A 279 -0.45 -25.56 -13.79
N GLY A 280 0.04 -26.33 -14.77
CA GLY A 280 1.08 -25.92 -15.70
C GLY A 280 2.50 -25.93 -15.11
N ASP A 281 3.46 -25.54 -15.93
CA ASP A 281 4.85 -25.37 -15.51
C ASP A 281 4.97 -24.23 -14.48
N ARG A 282 6.00 -24.31 -13.64
CA ARG A 282 6.28 -23.26 -12.66
C ARG A 282 6.84 -22.02 -13.38
N PRO A 283 6.24 -20.82 -13.19
CA PRO A 283 6.77 -19.61 -13.79
C PRO A 283 8.19 -19.26 -13.31
N VAL A 284 8.98 -18.68 -14.22
CA VAL A 284 10.40 -18.35 -13.99
C VAL A 284 10.58 -17.09 -13.15
N ASP A 285 9.65 -16.14 -13.25
CA ASP A 285 9.70 -14.85 -12.57
C ASP A 285 8.85 -14.85 -11.28
N PRO A 286 9.23 -14.05 -10.26
CA PRO A 286 8.48 -13.99 -9.01
C PRO A 286 7.01 -13.57 -9.15
N PRO A 287 6.63 -12.56 -9.97
CA PRO A 287 5.23 -12.22 -10.20
C PRO A 287 4.40 -13.37 -10.76
N GLY A 288 4.92 -14.13 -11.74
CA GLY A 288 4.25 -15.31 -12.28
C GLY A 288 4.05 -16.39 -11.20
N ARG A 289 5.07 -16.66 -10.38
CA ARG A 289 4.95 -17.61 -9.26
C ARG A 289 3.89 -17.18 -8.24
N ALA A 290 3.83 -15.88 -7.94
CA ALA A 290 2.80 -15.32 -7.07
C ALA A 290 1.39 -15.53 -7.65
N ALA A 291 1.20 -15.29 -8.95
CA ALA A 291 -0.06 -15.51 -9.64
C ALA A 291 -0.50 -16.98 -9.58
N GLN A 292 0.41 -17.92 -9.90
CA GLN A 292 0.13 -19.36 -9.80
C GLN A 292 -0.26 -19.77 -8.37
N ALA A 293 0.51 -19.32 -7.37
CA ALA A 293 0.24 -19.63 -5.97
C ALA A 293 -1.12 -19.10 -5.50
N VAL A 294 -1.46 -17.86 -5.85
CA VAL A 294 -2.76 -17.28 -5.45
C VAL A 294 -3.92 -17.93 -6.18
N ALA A 295 -3.79 -18.29 -7.46
CA ALA A 295 -4.84 -18.99 -8.20
C ALA A 295 -5.24 -20.30 -7.50
N LEU A 296 -4.25 -21.08 -7.04
CA LEU A 296 -4.49 -22.30 -6.26
C LEU A 296 -5.17 -22.01 -4.91
N ARG A 297 -4.78 -20.93 -4.21
CA ARG A 297 -5.42 -20.51 -2.95
C ARG A 297 -6.87 -20.09 -3.15
N VAL A 298 -7.18 -19.39 -4.24
CA VAL A 298 -8.57 -19.01 -4.59
C VAL A 298 -9.41 -20.25 -4.91
N LEU A 299 -8.89 -21.21 -5.68
CA LEU A 299 -9.57 -22.49 -5.95
C LEU A 299 -9.87 -23.25 -4.66
N ALA A 300 -8.89 -23.32 -3.75
CA ALA A 300 -9.05 -23.94 -2.44
C ALA A 300 -10.14 -23.27 -1.59
N ARG A 301 -10.21 -21.93 -1.58
CA ARG A 301 -11.23 -21.19 -0.83
C ARG A 301 -12.63 -21.29 -1.43
N THR A 302 -12.74 -21.33 -2.75
CA THR A 302 -14.03 -21.39 -3.45
C THR A 302 -14.61 -22.80 -3.52
N GLY A 303 -13.81 -23.83 -3.24
CA GLY A 303 -14.24 -25.24 -3.30
C GLY A 303 -14.56 -25.71 -4.72
N THR A 304 -14.02 -25.03 -5.73
CA THR A 304 -14.32 -25.28 -7.15
C THR A 304 -13.40 -26.32 -7.79
N ALA A 305 -12.35 -26.75 -7.08
CA ALA A 305 -11.40 -27.77 -7.51
C ALA A 305 -11.49 -29.03 -6.65
N ASP A 306 -11.17 -30.19 -7.24
CA ASP A 306 -11.07 -31.46 -6.53
C ASP A 306 -10.03 -31.36 -5.40
N PRO A 307 -10.41 -31.67 -4.14
CA PRO A 307 -9.49 -31.67 -3.01
C PRO A 307 -8.23 -32.51 -3.25
N ALA A 308 -8.31 -33.65 -3.95
CA ALA A 308 -7.15 -34.49 -4.24
C ALA A 308 -6.17 -33.81 -5.22
N VAL A 309 -6.71 -33.05 -6.18
CA VAL A 309 -5.88 -32.22 -7.08
C VAL A 309 -5.20 -31.13 -6.26
N LEU A 310 -5.96 -30.39 -5.43
CA LEU A 310 -5.38 -29.36 -4.56
C LEU A 310 -4.36 -29.91 -3.56
N ASP A 311 -4.60 -31.07 -2.95
CA ASP A 311 -3.74 -31.71 -1.97
C ASP A 311 -2.41 -32.18 -2.57
N ALA A 312 -2.39 -32.60 -3.85
CA ALA A 312 -1.15 -32.90 -4.57
C ALA A 312 -0.24 -31.66 -4.75
N TRP A 313 -0.82 -30.46 -4.62
CA TRP A 313 -0.11 -29.16 -4.70
C TRP A 313 0.09 -28.52 -3.33
N ARG A 314 -0.81 -28.74 -2.36
CA ARG A 314 -0.65 -28.39 -0.94
C ARG A 314 0.45 -29.26 -0.33
N GLY A 315 1.68 -28.81 -0.46
CA GLY A 315 2.85 -29.57 0.01
C GLY A 315 4.09 -29.40 -0.85
N ARG A 316 3.97 -28.78 -2.03
CA ARG A 316 5.13 -28.29 -2.78
C ARG A 316 5.61 -26.96 -2.20
N VAL A 317 6.14 -27.09 -0.99
CA VAL A 317 6.92 -26.11 -0.22
C VAL A 317 6.08 -24.91 0.22
N ALA A 318 6.20 -24.51 1.50
CA ALA A 318 5.92 -23.13 1.89
C ALA A 318 6.51 -22.21 0.80
N PRO A 319 5.84 -21.14 0.37
CA PRO A 319 6.48 -20.23 -0.57
C PRO A 319 7.83 -19.92 0.05
N GLU A 320 8.86 -20.06 -0.76
CA GLU A 320 10.23 -19.81 -0.32
C GLU A 320 10.24 -18.51 0.51
N PRO A 321 11.09 -18.39 1.55
CA PRO A 321 11.06 -17.24 2.46
C PRO A 321 11.11 -15.87 1.76
N ASP A 322 11.48 -15.82 0.48
CA ASP A 322 11.49 -14.66 -0.42
C ASP A 322 10.12 -14.30 -1.06
N LEU A 323 9.18 -15.24 -1.13
CA LEU A 323 7.82 -15.07 -1.66
C LEU A 323 6.77 -14.90 -0.55
N LEU A 324 7.08 -15.33 0.67
CA LEU A 324 6.30 -15.00 1.84
C LEU A 324 6.73 -13.62 2.31
N ASP A 325 5.79 -12.69 2.38
CA ASP A 325 5.87 -11.65 3.37
C ASP A 325 5.68 -12.33 4.75
N PRO A 326 6.76 -12.52 5.55
CA PRO A 326 6.71 -13.33 6.76
C PRO A 326 5.84 -12.70 7.85
N ASP A 327 5.67 -11.38 7.81
CA ASP A 327 4.87 -10.62 8.76
C ASP A 327 3.40 -10.53 8.34
N GLY A 328 3.11 -10.85 7.07
CA GLY A 328 1.78 -10.86 6.50
C GLY A 328 1.08 -9.50 6.50
N ASP A 329 1.85 -8.44 6.75
CA ASP A 329 1.37 -7.09 6.61
C ASP A 329 1.13 -6.80 5.11
N ARG A 330 0.00 -6.16 4.81
CA ARG A 330 -0.36 -5.78 3.44
C ARG A 330 0.61 -4.80 2.82
N ASN A 331 1.46 -4.20 3.64
CA ASN A 331 2.32 -3.07 3.32
C ASN A 331 3.81 -3.38 3.47
N SER A 332 4.20 -4.51 4.06
CA SER A 332 5.60 -4.79 4.40
C SER A 332 6.48 -5.12 3.20
N GLY A 333 5.89 -5.56 2.07
CA GLY A 333 6.54 -5.65 0.76
C GLY A 333 7.85 -6.45 0.73
#